data_AF-A0A7C1W9C1-F1
#
_entry.id   AF-A0A7C1W9C1-F1
#
_cell.length_a   1.000
_cell.length_b   1.000
_cell.length_c   1.000
_cell.angle_alpha   90.00
_cell.angle_beta   90.00
_cell.angle_gamma   90.00
#
_symmetry.space_group_name_H-M   'P 1'
#
loop_
_entity.id
_entity.type
_entity.pdbx_description
1 polymer ?
#
loop_
_entity_poly.entity_id
_entity_poly.type
_entity_poly.pdbx_seq_one_letter_code
_entity_poly.pdbx_strand_id
1 'polypeptide(L)' 'MKIREGRDTLAFFHYEDQLVLWTKVPHQRGELKGKLPYYIRQQLKLTSTQFRQLIQCKIGRAEYIQILKDKRII' A
#
# COMPACT_ATOMS: atom_id res chain seq x y z
N MET A 1 0.35 -5.21 -10.03
CA MET A 1 0.05 -3.85 -9.50
C MET A 1 -0.03 -2.94 -10.72
N LYS A 2 -1.13 -2.21 -10.90
CA LYS A 2 -1.25 -1.25 -12.03
C LYS A 2 -0.83 0.12 -11.52
N ILE A 3 0.02 0.82 -12.25
CA ILE A 3 0.42 2.20 -11.94
C ILE A 3 -0.22 3.11 -12.98
N ARG A 4 -0.85 4.18 -12.52
CA ARG A 4 -1.34 5.26 -13.37
C ARG A 4 -0.54 6.51 -13.07
N GLU A 5 0.13 7.02 -14.09
CA GLU A 5 0.87 8.27 -14.03
C GLU A 5 -0.03 9.41 -14.50
N GLY A 6 0.10 10.57 -13.85
CA GLY A 6 -0.72 11.76 -14.06
C GLY A 6 -0.18 12.90 -13.22
N ARG A 7 -1.03 13.83 -12.77
CA ARG A 7 -0.61 14.86 -11.81
C ARG A 7 -0.14 14.27 -10.47
N ASP A 8 -0.81 13.21 -10.03
CA ASP A 8 -0.42 12.35 -8.92
C ASP A 8 -0.15 10.94 -9.48
N THR A 9 0.94 10.28 -9.08
CA THR A 9 1.16 8.87 -9.40
C THR A 9 0.36 8.00 -8.45
N LEU A 10 -0.50 7.14 -8.99
CA LEU A 10 -1.34 6.22 -8.21
C LEU A 10 -0.98 4.78 -8.52
N ALA A 11 -0.92 3.95 -7.48
CA ALA A 11 -0.77 2.51 -7.63
C ALA A 11 -2.00 1.76 -7.13
N PHE A 12 -2.45 0.81 -7.93
CA PHE A 12 -3.67 0.04 -7.72
C PHE A 12 -3.34 -1.43 -7.46
N PHE A 13 -3.87 -1.93 -6.35
CA PHE A 13 -3.79 -3.33 -5.96
C PHE A 13 -5.09 -4.04 -6.34
N HIS A 14 -4.97 -4.99 -7.26
CA HIS A 14 -6.05 -5.87 -7.68
C HIS A 14 -5.82 -7.27 -7.13
N TYR A 15 -6.91 -7.91 -6.69
CA TYR A 15 -6.98 -9.30 -6.27
C TYR A 15 -8.18 -9.93 -7.01
N GLU A 16 -7.95 -11.04 -7.71
CA GLU A 16 -8.98 -11.72 -8.54
C GLU A 16 -9.76 -10.75 -9.47
N ASP A 17 -9.02 -9.91 -10.19
CA ASP A 17 -9.53 -8.85 -11.10
C ASP A 17 -10.40 -7.75 -10.45
N GLN A 18 -10.63 -7.81 -9.15
CA GLN A 18 -11.28 -6.75 -8.40
C GLN A 18 -10.26 -5.73 -7.88
N LEU A 19 -10.57 -4.44 -8.04
CA LEU A 19 -9.79 -3.38 -7.43
C LEU A 19 -10.06 -3.36 -5.91
N VAL A 20 -9.05 -3.71 -5.12
CA VAL A 20 -9.17 -3.75 -3.66
C VAL A 20 -8.73 -2.43 -3.04
N LEU A 21 -7.55 -1.94 -3.43
CA LEU A 21 -6.91 -0.78 -2.81
C LEU A 21 -6.17 0.05 -3.84
N TRP A 22 -5.99 1.32 -3.50
CA TRP A 22 -5.10 2.22 -4.21
C TRP A 22 -4.27 3.04 -3.22
N THR A 23 -3.07 3.43 -3.62
CA THR A 23 -2.22 4.30 -2.82
C THR A 23 -1.53 5.34 -3.69
N LYS A 24 -1.25 6.51 -3.11
CA LYS A 24 -0.40 7.51 -3.76
C LYS A 24 1.05 7.03 -3.73
N VAL A 25 1.71 7.11 -4.89
CA VAL A 25 3.14 6.85 -5.01
C VAL A 25 3.86 8.20 -4.94
N PRO A 26 4.74 8.43 -3.95
CA PRO A 26 5.55 9.63 -3.93
C PRO A 26 6.44 9.71 -5.16
N HIS A 27 6.58 10.92 -5.71
CA HIS A 27 7.44 11.20 -6.86
C HIS A 27 8.93 10.94 -6.59
N GLN A 28 9.37 11.10 -5.34
CA GLN A 28 10.76 10.85 -4.95
C GLN A 28 10.87 9.57 -4.11
N ARG A 29 11.77 8.68 -4.54
CA ARG A 29 12.02 7.40 -3.87
C ARG A 29 12.66 7.65 -2.50
N GLY A 30 12.02 7.17 -1.43
CA GLY A 30 12.57 7.26 -0.07
C GLY A 30 12.16 8.51 0.73
N GLU A 31 11.50 9.50 0.11
CA GLU A 31 10.96 10.64 0.85
C GLU A 31 9.57 10.35 1.44
N LEU A 32 9.53 9.59 2.53
CA LEU A 32 8.36 9.46 3.39
C LEU A 32 8.37 10.57 4.45
N LYS A 33 8.31 11.84 4.03
CA LYS A 33 8.32 13.00 4.93
C LYS A 33 6.90 13.44 5.33
N GLY A 34 6.78 14.07 6.49
CA GLY A 34 5.53 14.66 6.99
C GLY A 34 4.41 13.62 7.21
N LYS A 35 3.19 13.97 6.79
CA LYS A 35 1.99 13.13 6.98
C LYS A 35 1.86 12.01 5.94
N LEU A 36 2.75 11.94 4.95
CA LEU A 36 2.66 10.97 3.85
C LEU A 36 2.67 9.50 4.32
N PRO A 37 3.62 9.04 5.17
CA PRO A 37 3.59 7.67 5.67
C PRO A 37 2.31 7.32 6.43
N TYR A 38 1.69 8.29 7.12
CA TYR A 38 0.39 8.08 7.75
C TYR A 38 -0.71 7.82 6.72
N TYR A 39 -0.76 8.61 5.65
CA TYR A 39 -1.75 8.43 4.57
C TYR A 39 -1.56 7.11 3.83
N ILE A 40 -0.31 6.77 3.46
CA ILE A 40 0.00 5.49 2.78
C ILE A 40 -0.41 4.31 3.67
N ARG A 41 -0.09 4.35 4.97
CA ARG A 41 -0.51 3.32 5.92
C ARG A 41 -2.03 3.13 5.95
N GLN A 42 -2.79 4.22 5.99
CA GLN A 42 -4.26 4.16 5.97
C GLN A 42 -4.81 3.61 4.65
N GLN A 43 -4.23 4.03 3.52
CA GLN A 43 -4.61 3.56 2.19
C GLN A 43 -4.34 2.07 2.01
N LEU A 44 -3.20 1.58 2.50
CA LEU A 44 -2.83 0.16 2.47
C LEU A 44 -3.53 -0.67 3.56
N LYS A 45 -4.37 -0.05 4.40
CA LYS A 45 -5.09 -0.69 5.51
C LYS A 45 -4.16 -1.44 6.47
N LEU A 46 -2.98 -0.88 6.75
CA LEU A 46 -1.96 -1.49 7.61
C LEU A 46 -1.96 -0.91 9.03
N THR A 47 -1.60 -1.76 10.01
CA THR A 47 -1.22 -1.28 11.34
C THR A 47 0.16 -0.62 11.31
N SER A 48 0.55 0.10 12.36
CA SER A 48 1.87 0.72 12.44
C SER A 48 3.00 -0.32 12.36
N THR A 49 2.83 -1.48 12.99
CA THR A 49 3.80 -2.59 12.94
C THR A 49 3.92 -3.18 11.54
N GLN A 50 2.80 -3.49 10.90
CA GLN A 50 2.78 -4.02 9.53
C GLN A 50 3.38 -3.02 8.54
N PHE A 51 3.08 -1.74 8.69
CA PHE A 51 3.64 -0.70 7.83
C PHE A 51 5.16 -0.56 8.01
N ARG A 52 5.67 -0.68 9.24
CA ARG A 52 7.12 -0.71 9.50
C ARG A 52 7.79 -1.91 8.81
N GLN A 53 7.18 -3.09 8.90
CA GLN A 53 7.67 -4.29 8.22
C GLN A 53 7.63 -4.13 6.69
N LEU A 54 6.57 -3.52 6.15
CA LEU A 54 6.46 -3.22 4.71
C LEU A 54 7.57 -2.27 4.23
N ILE A 55 7.84 -1.18 4.96
CA ILE A 55 8.94 -0.25 4.63
C ILE A 55 10.30 -0.98 4.66
N GLN A 56 10.48 -1.92 5.59
CA GLN A 56 11.67 -2.78 5.67
C GLN A 56 11.69 -3.90 4.62
N CYS A 57 10.73 -3.93 3.69
CA CYS A 57 10.57 -4.98 2.67
C CYS A 57 10.45 -6.40 3.25
N LYS A 58 9.94 -6.53 4.49
CA LYS A 58 9.70 -7.82 5.17
C LYS A 58 8.30 -8.39 4.94
N ILE A 59 7.46 -7.68 4.18
CA ILE A 59 6.13 -8.15 3.79
C ILE A 59 6.11 -8.29 2.27
N GLY A 60 6.01 -9.53 1.80
CA GLY A 60 5.76 -9.88 0.42
C GLY A 60 4.28 -9.84 0.06
N ARG A 61 3.98 -10.13 -1.21
CA ARG A 61 2.60 -10.11 -1.73
C ARG A 61 1.67 -11.09 -1.02
N ALA A 62 2.13 -12.31 -0.74
CA ALA A 62 1.31 -13.35 -0.12
C ALA A 62 0.93 -12.98 1.32
N GLU A 63 1.88 -12.50 2.10
CA GLU A 63 1.66 -12.02 3.48
C GLU A 63 0.73 -10.81 3.49
N TYR A 64 0.88 -9.90 2.54
CA TYR A 64 -0.03 -8.76 2.41
C TYR A 64 -1.47 -9.20 2.10
N ILE A 65 -1.65 -10.17 1.20
CA ILE A 65 -2.97 -10.76 0.92
C ILE A 65 -3.56 -11.38 2.19
N GLN A 66 -2.77 -12.13 2.96
CA GLN A 66 -3.23 -12.72 4.23
C GLN A 66 -3.69 -11.64 5.21
N ILE A 67 -2.93 -10.55 5.35
CA ILE A 67 -3.32 -9.39 6.18
C ILE A 67 -4.67 -8.81 5.75
N LEU A 68 -4.95 -8.73 4.44
CA LEU A 68 -6.22 -8.22 3.93
C LEU A 68 -7.38 -9.19 4.18
N LYS A 69 -7.15 -10.51 4.05
CA LYS A 69 -8.12 -11.57 4.39
C LYS A 69 -8.46 -11.58 5.87
N ASP A 70 -7.45 -11.52 6.74
CA ASP A 70 -7.64 -11.48 8.19
C ASP A 70 -8.47 -10.25 8.62
N LYS A 71 -8.34 -9.15 7.87
CA LYS A 71 -9.11 -7.91 8.07
C LYS A 71 -10.46 -7.90 7.37
N ARG A 72 -10.84 -8.99 6.67
CA ARG A 72 -12.08 -9.10 5.88
C ARG A 72 -12.27 -7.97 4.87
N ILE A 73 -11.17 -7.52 4.27
CA ILE A 73 -11.20 -6.52 3.18
C ILE A 73 -11.39 -7.23 1.84
N ILE A 74 -10.81 -8.43 1.71
CA ILE A 74 -10.98 -9.40 0.63
C ILE A 74 -11.31 -10.76 1.22
#